data_AF-A0A0S4UXM0-F1
#
_entry.id   AF-A0A0S4UXM0-F1
#
_cell.length_a   1.000
_cell.length_b   1.000
_cell.length_c   1.000
_cell.angle_alpha   90.00
_cell.angle_beta   90.00
_cell.angle_gamma   90.00
#
_symmetry.space_group_name_H-M   'P 1'
#
loop_
_entity.id
_entity.type
_entity.pdbx_description
1 polymer ?
#
loop_
_entity_poly.entity_id
_entity_poly.type
_entity_poly.pdbx_seq_one_letter_code
_entity_poly.pdbx_strand_id
1 'polypeptide(L)'
;MSDGHLWHFTAHVCGACYGRVLARPGEDDGSAEVYRCANCGVEREGEDESAICACGLPGVECLPNDDVTAEWPGEVVAVAVGGG
;
A
#
# COMPACT_ATOMS: atom_id res chain seq x y z
N MET A 1 6.98 -9.90 23.17
CA MET A 1 6.32 -10.98 22.40
C MET A 1 6.24 -10.47 20.98
N SER A 2 6.60 -11.29 20.01
CA SER A 2 6.86 -10.85 18.63
C SER A 2 5.61 -10.29 17.97
N ASP A 3 5.71 -9.04 17.55
CA ASP A 3 4.67 -8.15 17.00
C ASP A 3 4.20 -8.51 15.58
N GLY A 4 4.35 -9.78 15.19
CA GLY A 4 4.03 -10.27 13.84
C GLY A 4 2.53 -10.25 13.49
N HIS A 5 1.67 -9.88 14.44
CA HIS A 5 0.21 -9.83 14.29
C HIS A 5 -0.36 -8.43 14.02
N LEU A 6 0.44 -7.36 14.02
CA LEU A 6 -0.07 -5.99 13.79
C LEU A 6 -0.17 -5.58 12.31
N TRP A 7 0.36 -6.41 11.40
CA TRP A 7 0.26 -6.12 9.96
C TRP A 7 -1.19 -6.18 9.50
N HIS A 8 -1.67 -5.09 8.90
CA HIS A 8 -2.99 -5.01 8.30
C HIS A 8 -2.89 -4.53 6.85
N PHE A 9 -3.82 -4.96 6.00
CA PHE A 9 -3.90 -4.47 4.63
C PHE A 9 -4.38 -3.02 4.61
N THR A 10 -3.71 -2.18 3.83
CA THR A 10 -4.17 -0.82 3.53
C THR A 10 -5.02 -0.83 2.25
N ALA A 11 -5.65 0.31 1.93
CA ALA A 11 -6.40 0.51 0.69
C ALA A 11 -5.49 0.83 -0.51
N HIS A 12 -4.23 0.38 -0.50
CA HIS A 12 -3.18 0.84 -1.40
C HIS A 12 -2.38 -0.29 -2.03
N VAL A 13 -1.81 0.01 -3.19
CA VAL A 13 -0.89 -0.88 -3.92
C VAL A 13 0.51 -0.27 -4.02
N CYS A 14 1.52 -1.13 -4.03
CA CYS A 14 2.92 -0.76 -4.06
C CYS A 14 3.27 -0.02 -5.37
N GLY A 15 3.99 1.08 -5.27
CA GLY A 15 4.44 1.86 -6.43
C GLY A 15 5.44 1.12 -7.33
N ALA A 16 6.04 0.03 -6.87
CA ALA A 16 7.03 -0.75 -7.63
C ALA A 16 6.43 -1.96 -8.36
N CYS A 17 5.44 -2.65 -7.77
CA CYS A 17 4.91 -3.90 -8.32
C CYS A 17 3.39 -4.02 -8.32
N TYR A 18 2.68 -2.99 -7.85
CA TYR A 18 1.22 -2.95 -7.73
C TYR A 18 0.60 -4.07 -6.86
N GLY A 19 1.41 -4.78 -6.08
CA GLY A 19 0.93 -5.70 -5.03
C GLY A 19 0.43 -4.94 -3.79
N ARG A 20 -0.34 -5.60 -2.93
CA ARG A 20 -0.94 -4.97 -1.74
C ARG A 20 0.10 -4.45 -0.74
N VAL A 21 -0.20 -3.31 -0.14
CA VAL A 21 0.57 -2.71 0.95
C VAL A 21 -0.01 -3.15 2.30
N LEU A 22 0.88 -3.53 3.20
CA LEU A 22 0.61 -3.80 4.60
C LEU A 22 1.16 -2.63 5.42
N ALA A 23 0.50 -2.30 6.51
CA ALA A 23 0.98 -1.33 7.50
C ALA A 23 1.03 -1.99 8.88
N ARG A 24 1.97 -1.53 9.70
CA ARG A 24 1.97 -1.77 11.15
C ARG A 24 2.43 -0.50 11.87
N PRO A 25 2.05 -0.32 13.15
CA PRO A 25 2.66 0.68 14.00
C PRO A 25 4.18 0.51 14.09
N GLY A 26 4.90 1.61 14.26
CA GLY A 26 6.32 1.58 14.60
C GLY A 26 6.58 1.06 16.02
N GLU A 27 7.84 0.85 16.36
CA GLU A 27 8.23 0.15 17.60
C GLU A 27 8.01 0.98 18.87
N ASP A 28 7.99 2.32 18.74
CA ASP A 28 7.83 3.26 19.85
C ASP A 28 6.54 4.08 19.73
N ASP A 29 5.97 4.52 20.86
CA ASP A 29 4.84 5.43 20.89
C ASP A 29 5.16 6.73 20.13
N GLY A 30 4.39 7.01 19.06
CA GLY A 30 4.57 8.18 18.20
C GLY A 30 5.64 8.03 17.11
N SER A 31 6.23 6.84 16.95
CA SER A 31 7.07 6.54 15.79
C SER A 31 6.25 6.40 14.50
N ALA A 32 6.92 6.62 13.36
CA ALA A 32 6.33 6.46 12.04
C ALA A 32 5.84 5.02 11.83
N GLU A 33 4.77 4.84 11.06
CA GLU A 33 4.32 3.51 10.69
C GLU A 33 5.32 2.84 9.73
N VAL A 34 5.36 1.51 9.78
CA VAL A 34 6.14 0.70 8.84
C VAL A 34 5.20 0.14 7.79
N TYR A 35 5.48 0.46 6.53
CA TYR A 35 4.74 -0.05 5.38
C TYR A 35 5.56 -1.08 4.62
N ARG A 36 4.93 -2.19 4.24
CA ARG A 36 5.58 -3.29 3.51
C ARG A 36 4.72 -3.79 2.36
N CYS A 37 5.32 -4.05 1.21
CA CYS A 37 4.61 -4.75 0.14
C CYS A 37 4.51 -6.26 0.44
N ALA A 38 3.30 -6.80 0.39
CA ALA A 38 3.03 -8.23 0.57
C ALA A 38 3.56 -9.12 -0.56
N ASN A 39 3.89 -8.52 -1.72
CA ASN A 39 4.36 -9.24 -2.90
C ASN A 39 5.88 -9.14 -3.09
N CYS A 40 6.42 -7.93 -3.30
CA CYS A 40 7.85 -7.76 -3.56
C CYS A 40 8.72 -7.56 -2.31
N GLY A 41 8.09 -7.36 -1.14
CA GLY A 41 8.78 -7.27 0.14
C GLY A 41 9.50 -5.94 0.42
N VAL A 42 9.42 -4.94 -0.45
CA VAL A 42 9.94 -3.59 -0.15
C VAL A 42 9.28 -3.05 1.11
N GLU A 43 10.04 -2.36 1.94
CA GLU A 43 9.62 -1.83 3.24
C GLU A 43 10.14 -0.40 3.43
N ARG A 44 9.29 0.46 4.00
CA ARG A 44 9.60 1.88 4.29
C ARG A 44 8.87 2.33 5.55
N GLU A 45 9.50 3.19 6.32
CA GLU A 45 8.86 3.98 7.37
C GLU A 45 8.28 5.25 6.76
N GLY A 46 7.11 5.69 7.24
CA GLY A 46 6.45 6.90 6.74
C GLY A 46 5.34 7.40 7.65
N GLU A 47 4.94 8.66 7.41
CA GLU A 47 3.75 9.24 8.07
C GLU A 47 2.45 8.65 7.53
N ASP A 48 2.46 8.21 6.27
CA ASP A 48 1.35 7.55 5.59
C ASP A 48 1.85 6.57 4.51
N GLU A 49 0.93 5.77 3.96
CA GLU A 49 1.21 4.74 2.96
C GLU A 49 1.86 5.24 1.65
N SER A 50 1.78 6.54 1.32
CA SER A 50 2.42 7.13 0.14
C SER A 50 3.94 6.96 0.14
N ALA A 51 4.55 6.67 1.29
CA ALA A 51 5.97 6.31 1.41
C ALA A 51 6.38 5.10 0.55
N ILE A 52 5.44 4.21 0.21
CA ILE A 52 5.69 3.01 -0.62
C ILE A 52 4.63 2.76 -1.69
N CYS A 53 3.48 3.42 -1.58
CA CYS A 53 2.31 3.27 -2.44
C CYS A 53 2.48 3.97 -3.79
N ALA A 54 1.76 3.49 -4.81
CA ALA A 54 1.65 4.14 -6.11
C ALA A 54 1.05 5.55 -6.04
N CYS A 55 0.28 5.90 -5.00
CA CYS A 55 -0.22 7.25 -4.77
C CYS A 55 0.88 8.30 -4.56
N GLY A 56 2.11 7.89 -4.24
CA GLY A 56 3.27 8.79 -4.22
C GLY A 56 3.71 9.25 -5.62
N LEU A 57 3.18 8.64 -6.69
CA LEU A 57 3.42 9.04 -8.08
C LEU A 57 2.44 10.15 -8.48
N PRO A 58 2.89 11.16 -9.24
CA PRO A 58 2.04 12.25 -9.68
C PRO A 58 0.92 11.75 -10.60
N GLY A 59 -0.33 12.10 -10.27
CA GLY A 59 -1.50 11.74 -11.09
C GLY A 59 -1.90 10.27 -10.99
N VAL A 60 -1.60 9.60 -9.87
CA VAL A 60 -2.01 8.21 -9.62
C VAL A 60 -2.79 8.13 -8.32
N GLU A 61 -3.93 7.44 -8.34
CA GLU A 61 -4.74 7.17 -7.15
C GLU A 61 -5.01 5.66 -7.04
N CYS A 62 -4.97 5.13 -5.81
CA CYS A 62 -5.41 3.77 -5.53
C CYS A 62 -6.92 3.78 -5.26
N LEU A 63 -7.67 2.99 -6.02
CA LEU A 63 -9.12 2.90 -5.92
C LEU A 63 -9.55 1.44 -5.74
N PRO A 64 -10.72 1.18 -5.12
CA PRO A 64 -11.34 -0.14 -5.17
C PRO A 64 -11.49 -0.61 -6.61
N ASN A 65 -11.21 -1.89 -6.86
CA ASN A 65 -11.49 -2.50 -8.14
C ASN A 65 -12.96 -2.93 -8.20
N ASP A 66 -13.78 -2.21 -8.97
CA ASP A 66 -15.20 -2.54 -9.17
C ASP A 66 -15.40 -3.70 -10.17
N ASP A 67 -14.36 -4.13 -10.89
CA ASP A 67 -14.38 -5.21 -11.89
C ASP A 67 -13.40 -6.33 -11.50
N VAL A 68 -13.64 -6.95 -10.34
CA VAL A 68 -12.85 -8.09 -9.88
C VAL A 68 -13.21 -9.34 -10.69
N THR A 69 -12.22 -9.88 -11.41
CA THR A 69 -12.36 -11.10 -12.20
C THR A 69 -11.22 -12.08 -11.91
N ALA A 70 -11.30 -13.29 -12.44
CA ALA A 70 -10.20 -14.26 -12.31
C ALA A 70 -8.90 -13.78 -12.97
N GLU A 71 -9.00 -12.99 -14.04
CA GLU A 71 -7.86 -12.41 -14.75
C GLU A 71 -7.32 -11.16 -14.03
N TRP A 72 -8.19 -10.43 -13.32
CA TRP A 72 -7.86 -9.22 -12.55
C TRP A 72 -8.37 -9.31 -11.11
N PRO A 73 -7.73 -10.13 -10.25
CA PRO A 73 -8.28 -10.47 -8.94
C PRO A 73 -7.96 -9.43 -7.85
N GLY A 74 -7.19 -8.39 -8.15
CA GLY A 74 -6.81 -7.39 -7.15
C GLY A 74 -8.01 -6.54 -6.72
N GLU A 75 -8.29 -6.45 -5.42
CA GLU A 75 -9.41 -5.64 -4.89
C GLU A 75 -9.12 -4.12 -4.90
N VAL A 76 -7.86 -3.73 -5.11
CA VAL A 76 -7.42 -2.34 -5.22
C VAL A 76 -6.54 -2.23 -6.46
N VAL A 77 -6.74 -1.18 -7.23
CA VAL A 77 -5.98 -0.88 -8.45
C VAL A 77 -5.44 0.54 -8.42
N ALA A 78 -4.25 0.73 -8.99
CA ALA A 78 -3.71 2.07 -9.24
C ALA A 78 -4.26 2.59 -10.57
N VAL A 79 -4.88 3.76 -10.53
CA VAL A 79 -5.50 4.40 -11.70
C VAL A 79 -4.79 5.72 -11.98
N ALA A 80 -4.46 5.97 -13.25
CA ALA A 80 -4.00 7.28 -13.67
C ALA A 80 -5.18 8.26 -13.64
N VAL A 81 -5.10 9.25 -12.78
CA VAL A 81 -6.06 10.35 -12.71
C VAL A 81 -5.46 11.49 -13.51
N GLY A 82 -6.05 11.76 -14.68
CA GLY A 82 -5.52 12.77 -15.58
C GLY A 82 -5.42 14.12 -14.88
N GLY A 83 -4.23 14.74 -14.93
CA GLY A 83 -4.14 16.19 -14.82
C GLY A 83 -4.91 16.77 -16.00
N GLY A 84 -6.02 17.46 -15.72
CA GLY A 84 -6.81 18.17 -16.72
C GLY A 84 -6.01 19.23 -17.47
#